data_AF-A0A7C7P274-F1
#
_entry.id   AF-A0A7C7P274-F1
#
_cell.length_a   1.000
_cell.length_b   1.000
_cell.length_c   1.000
_cell.angle_alpha   90.00
_cell.angle_beta   90.00
_cell.angle_gamma   90.00
#
_symmetry.space_group_name_H-M   'P 1'
#
loop_
_entity.id
_entity.type
_entity.pdbx_description
1 polymer ?
#
loop_
_entity_poly.entity_id
_entity_poly.type
_entity_poly.pdbx_seq_one_letter_code
_entity_poly.pdbx_strand_id
1 'polypeptide(L)'
;MNLKGKQSQKQHLKVHLAKAYSNAKSEEHFYALLQDEGLKLYFRGQQAGIMEGNRKYRLQTLGYSLERIQLLSLDRNKRTQELNRILSKKVSDRQQNNELEQ
;
A
#
# COMPACT_ATOMS: atom_id res chain seq x y z
N MET A 1 11.33 -27.82 28.57
CA MET A 1 10.08 -27.08 28.83
C MET A 1 9.46 -26.64 27.52
N ASN A 2 8.15 -26.81 27.35
CA ASN A 2 7.41 -26.82 26.08
C ASN A 2 7.52 -25.53 25.23
N LEU A 3 8.39 -25.53 24.22
CA LEU A 3 8.39 -24.58 23.10
C LEU A 3 7.43 -25.07 21.99
N LYS A 4 6.12 -25.15 22.27
CA LYS A 4 5.15 -25.28 21.18
C LYS A 4 5.01 -23.90 20.53
N GLY A 5 5.70 -23.72 19.40
CA GLY A 5 5.84 -22.51 18.61
C GLY A 5 4.53 -21.95 18.05
N LYS A 6 3.63 -21.49 18.93
CA LYS A 6 2.51 -20.64 18.55
C LYS A 6 3.08 -19.25 18.29
N GLN A 7 3.09 -18.81 17.04
CA GLN A 7 3.41 -17.43 16.72
C GLN A 7 2.54 -16.50 17.58
N SER A 8 3.17 -15.52 18.24
CA SER A 8 2.40 -14.54 19.01
C SER A 8 1.48 -13.78 18.05
N GLN A 9 0.34 -13.32 18.54
CA GLN A 9 -0.62 -12.52 17.78
C GLN A 9 0.07 -11.33 17.07
N LYS A 10 1.02 -10.69 17.77
CA LYS A 10 1.88 -9.63 17.22
C LYS A 10 2.77 -10.11 16.06
N GLN A 11 3.27 -11.34 16.14
CA GLN A 11 4.08 -11.94 15.08
C GLN A 11 3.23 -12.22 13.84
N HIS A 12 2.01 -12.71 14.02
CA HIS A 12 1.07 -12.97 12.92
C HIS A 12 0.73 -11.67 12.18
N LEU A 13 0.38 -10.61 12.91
CA LEU A 13 0.14 -9.28 12.34
C LEU A 13 1.33 -8.75 11.54
N LYS A 14 2.57 -8.97 12.02
CA LYS A 14 3.76 -8.55 11.29
C LYS A 14 3.93 -9.28 9.96
N VAL A 15 3.56 -10.56 9.87
CA VAL A 15 3.62 -11.33 8.63
C VAL A 15 2.62 -10.77 7.61
N HIS A 16 1.37 -10.53 8.03
CA HIS A 16 0.36 -9.89 7.19
C HIS A 16 0.80 -8.50 6.72
N LEU A 17 1.34 -7.69 7.62
CA LEU A 17 1.84 -6.36 7.27
C LEU A 17 3.02 -6.42 6.30
N ALA A 18 3.94 -7.36 6.45
CA ALA A 18 5.05 -7.54 5.52
C ALA A 18 4.55 -7.92 4.12
N LYS A 19 3.60 -8.84 4.05
CA LYS A 19 2.99 -9.27 2.78
C LYS A 19 2.17 -8.17 2.13
N ALA A 20 1.36 -7.43 2.89
CA ALA A 20 0.60 -6.29 2.38
C ALA A 20 1.56 -5.21 1.87
N TYR A 21 2.61 -4.88 2.64
CA TYR A 21 3.57 -3.84 2.27
C TYR A 21 4.36 -4.20 1.01
N SER A 22 4.77 -5.46 0.84
CA SER A 22 5.52 -5.90 -0.36
C SER A 22 4.68 -5.84 -1.64
N ASN A 23 3.35 -6.01 -1.53
CA ASN A 23 2.42 -5.99 -2.67
C ASN A 23 1.77 -4.62 -2.89
N ALA A 24 1.80 -3.76 -1.87
CA ALA A 24 1.21 -2.45 -1.92
C ALA A 24 1.95 -1.54 -2.92
N LYS A 25 1.19 -0.65 -3.56
CA LYS A 25 1.68 0.29 -4.56
C LYS A 25 1.41 1.75 -4.18
N SER A 26 0.73 1.95 -3.06
CA SER A 26 0.37 3.21 -2.43
C SER A 26 -0.09 2.91 -1.01
N GLU A 27 -0.17 3.95 -0.19
CA GLU A 27 -0.76 3.88 1.15
C GLU A 27 -2.20 3.31 1.13
N GLU A 28 -3.04 3.81 0.21
CA GLU A 28 -4.42 3.32 0.07
C GLU A 28 -4.47 1.83 -0.32
N HIS A 29 -3.61 1.40 -1.24
CA HIS A 29 -3.56 -0.01 -1.65
C HIS A 29 -3.06 -0.89 -0.51
N PHE A 30 -2.14 -0.40 0.31
CA PHE A 30 -1.68 -1.09 1.50
C PHE A 30 -2.83 -1.32 2.51
N TYR A 31 -3.63 -0.29 2.78
CA TYR A 31 -4.79 -0.41 3.66
C TYR A 31 -5.87 -1.34 3.09
N ALA A 32 -6.14 -1.27 1.78
CA ALA A 32 -7.06 -2.18 1.11
C ALA A 32 -6.62 -3.65 1.26
N LEU A 33 -5.34 -3.95 1.01
CA LEU A 33 -4.80 -5.31 1.17
C LEU A 33 -4.95 -5.85 2.59
N LEU A 34 -4.78 -5.01 3.62
CA LEU A 34 -4.99 -5.42 5.00
C LEU A 34 -6.46 -5.74 5.30
N GLN A 35 -7.38 -4.95 4.75
CA GLN A 35 -8.82 -5.20 4.88
C GLN A 35 -9.25 -6.47 4.15
N ASP A 36 -8.71 -6.73 2.96
CA ASP A 36 -8.96 -7.95 2.18
C ASP A 36 -8.47 -9.21 2.92
N GLU A 37 -7.39 -9.10 3.69
CA GLU A 37 -6.91 -10.17 4.58
C GLU A 37 -7.74 -10.31 5.88
N GLY A 38 -8.83 -9.54 6.02
CA GLY A 38 -9.75 -9.59 7.15
C GLY A 38 -9.31 -8.79 8.37
N LEU A 39 -8.28 -7.95 8.25
CA LEU A 39 -7.80 -7.12 9.35
C LEU A 39 -8.61 -5.84 9.45
N LYS A 40 -9.14 -5.55 10.65
CA LYS A 40 -9.89 -4.32 10.91
C LYS A 40 -8.94 -3.16 11.15
N LEU A 41 -8.91 -2.20 10.23
CA LEU A 41 -8.14 -0.98 10.43
C LEU A 41 -8.88 0.00 11.35
N TYR A 42 -8.11 0.74 12.14
CA TYR A 42 -8.61 1.92 12.86
C TYR A 42 -7.62 3.07 12.69
N PHE A 43 -8.13 4.29 12.71
CA PHE A 43 -7.34 5.49 12.58
C PHE A 43 -7.44 6.32 13.86
N ARG A 44 -6.32 6.90 14.28
CA ARG A 44 -6.24 7.87 15.38
C ARG A 44 -5.50 9.10 14.87
N GLY A 45 -6.25 10.08 14.39
CA GLY A 45 -5.69 11.19 13.63
C GLY A 45 -5.02 10.67 12.36
N GLN A 46 -3.74 10.98 12.18
CA GLN A 46 -2.95 10.52 11.02
C GLN A 46 -2.32 9.13 11.21
N GLN A 47 -2.45 8.50 12.38
CA GLN A 47 -1.86 7.19 12.64
C GLN A 47 -2.86 6.07 12.40
N ALA A 48 -2.48 5.11 11.56
CA ALA A 48 -3.22 3.87 11.35
C ALA A 48 -2.81 2.77 12.35
N GLY A 49 -3.74 1.87 12.63
CA GLY A 49 -3.54 0.68 13.44
C GLY A 49 -4.50 -0.45 13.05
N ILE A 50 -4.24 -1.64 13.58
CA ILE A 50 -5.08 -2.83 13.40
C ILE A 50 -5.78 -3.15 14.72
N MET A 51 -7.09 -3.38 14.62
CA MET A 51 -7.94 -3.88 15.69
C MET A 51 -8.10 -5.39 15.51
N GLU A 52 -7.75 -6.14 16.54
CA GLU A 52 -7.88 -7.59 16.56
C GLU A 52 -8.59 -8.00 17.86
N GLY A 53 -9.87 -8.38 17.74
CA GLY A 53 -10.76 -8.53 18.89
C GLY A 53 -10.84 -7.23 19.70
N ASN A 54 -10.50 -7.29 20.98
CA ASN A 54 -10.48 -6.13 21.89
C ASN A 54 -9.13 -5.40 21.93
N ARG A 55 -8.13 -5.87 21.18
CA ARG A 55 -6.78 -5.29 21.20
C ARG A 55 -6.56 -4.37 20.01
N LYS A 56 -5.87 -3.26 20.25
CA LYS A 56 -5.49 -2.27 19.24
C LYS A 56 -3.97 -2.24 19.12
N TYR A 57 -3.47 -2.45 17.91
CA TYR A 57 -2.05 -2.44 17.58
C TYR A 57 -1.77 -1.31 16.60
N ARG A 58 -1.01 -0.29 17.02
CA ARG A 58 -0.58 0.78 16.10
C ARG A 58 0.42 0.22 15.10
N LEU A 59 0.30 0.61 13.82
CA LEU A 59 1.23 0.14 12.79
C LEU A 59 2.69 0.52 13.11
N GLN A 60 2.89 1.68 13.72
CA GLN A 60 4.22 2.12 14.18
C GLN A 60 4.85 1.12 15.15
N THR A 61 4.10 0.54 16.09
CA THR A 61 4.63 -0.44 17.07
C THR A 61 4.84 -1.83 16.45
N LEU A 62 4.35 -2.02 15.23
CA LEU A 62 4.57 -3.19 14.39
C LEU A 62 5.72 -2.99 13.38
N GLY A 63 6.32 -1.80 13.31
CA GLY A 63 7.46 -1.48 12.43
C GLY A 63 7.09 -0.76 11.13
N TYR A 64 5.87 -0.25 11.02
CA TYR A 64 5.36 0.47 9.85
C TYR A 64 4.91 1.86 10.29
N SER A 65 5.86 2.82 10.29
CA SER A 65 5.56 4.23 10.52
C SER A 65 4.78 4.82 9.35
N LEU A 66 4.11 5.95 9.60
CA LEU A 66 3.39 6.69 8.56
C LEU A 66 4.31 7.04 7.38
N GLU A 67 5.50 7.59 7.66
CA GLU A 67 6.51 7.92 6.65
C GLU A 67 6.86 6.70 5.77
N ARG A 68 7.03 5.53 6.39
CA ARG A 68 7.34 4.29 5.67
C ARG A 68 6.21 3.88 4.73
N ILE A 69 4.96 4.01 5.17
CA ILE A 69 3.79 3.71 4.34
C ILE A 69 3.66 4.75 3.21
N GLN A 70 3.93 6.02 3.49
CA GLN A 70 3.90 7.10 2.50
C GLN A 70 4.96 6.93 1.40
N LEU A 71 6.12 6.31 1.70
CA LEU A 71 7.11 5.95 0.68
C LEU A 71 6.54 5.06 -0.44
N LEU A 72 5.52 4.23 -0.15
CA LEU A 72 4.86 3.42 -1.18
C LEU A 72 4.24 4.28 -2.29
N SER A 73 3.81 5.51 -1.96
CA SER A 73 3.22 6.44 -2.91
C SER A 73 4.27 7.23 -3.70
N LEU A 74 5.49 7.38 -3.16
CA LEU A 74 6.60 8.09 -3.83
C LEU A 74 7.15 7.29 -5.03
N ASP A 75 7.24 5.97 -4.91
CA ASP A 75 7.59 5.10 -6.05
C ASP A 75 6.55 5.16 -7.18
N ARG A 76 5.28 5.40 -6.82
CA ARG A 76 4.18 5.52 -7.80
C ARG A 76 4.26 6.82 -8.59
N ASN A 77 4.68 7.94 -8.00
CA ASN A 77 4.71 9.23 -8.71
C ASN A 77 5.60 9.20 -9.95
N LYS A 78 6.76 8.51 -9.91
CA LYS A 78 7.60 8.34 -11.10
C LYS A 78 6.91 7.50 -12.18
N ARG A 79 6.24 6.42 -11.78
CA ARG A 79 5.53 5.51 -12.70
C ARG A 79 4.26 6.13 -13.28
N THR A 80 3.52 6.91 -12.50
CA THR A 80 2.33 7.64 -12.94
C THR A 80 2.71 8.81 -13.85
N GLN A 81 3.81 9.52 -13.56
CA GLN A 81 4.34 10.53 -14.49
C GLN A 81 4.78 9.89 -15.82
N GLU A 82 5.43 8.74 -15.78
CA GLU A 82 5.85 8.02 -17.00
C GLU A 82 4.65 7.47 -17.79
N LEU A 83 3.64 6.90 -17.12
CA LEU A 83 2.37 6.50 -17.74
C LEU A 83 1.64 7.70 -18.36
N ASN A 84 1.55 8.83 -17.66
CA ASN A 84 0.95 10.05 -18.20
C ASN A 84 1.74 10.60 -19.38
N ARG A 85 3.08 10.50 -19.36
CA ARG A 85 3.95 10.88 -20.49
C ARG A 85 3.76 9.98 -21.70
N ILE A 86 3.58 8.67 -21.50
CA ILE A 86 3.30 7.71 -22.57
C ILE A 86 1.90 7.92 -23.15
N LEU A 87 0.91 8.17 -22.29
CA LEU A 87 -0.47 8.45 -22.69
C LEU A 87 -0.60 9.76 -23.46
N SER A 88 0.10 10.83 -23.03
CA SER A 88 0.08 12.12 -23.74
C SER A 88 0.79 12.05 -25.09
N LYS A 89 1.89 11.29 -25.22
CA LYS A 89 2.57 11.07 -26.51
C LYS A 89 1.66 10.41 -27.54
N LYS A 90 0.90 9.37 -27.15
CA LYS A 90 -0.04 8.67 -28.04
C LYS A 90 -1.19 9.55 -28.55
N VAL A 91 -1.57 10.59 -27.81
CA VAL A 91 -2.60 11.54 -28.24
C VAL A 91 -2.04 12.48 -29.32
N SER A 92 -0.81 12.98 -29.15
CA SER A 92 -0.14 13.79 -30.18
C SER A 92 0.15 13.02 -31.46
N ASP A 93 0.59 11.76 -31.37
CA ASP A 93 0.88 10.94 -32.57
C ASP A 93 -0.40 10.65 -33.40
N ARG A 94 -1.58 10.59 -32.76
CA ARG A 94 -2.87 10.45 -33.48
C ARG A 94 -3.32 11.75 -34.15
N GLN A 95 -3.00 12.91 -33.59
CA GLN A 95 -3.38 14.19 -34.17
C GLN A 95 -2.54 14.52 -35.42
N GLN A 96 -1.24 14.21 -35.41
CA GLN A 96 -0.37 14.46 -36.58
C GLN A 96 -0.70 13.58 -37.80
N ASN A 97 -1.18 12.35 -37.60
CA ASN A 97 -1.55 11.48 -38.72
C ASN A 97 -2.88 11.88 -39.41
N ASN A 98 -3.75 12.63 -38.73
CA ASN A 98 -5.03 13.08 -39.31
C ASN A 98 -4.92 14.40 -40.10
N GLU A 99 -3.81 15.13 -39.96
CA GLU A 99 -3.55 16.40 -40.66
C GLU A 99 -2.74 16.22 -41.96
N LEU A 100 -2.15 15.04 -42.17
CA LEU A 100 -1.36 14.70 -43.37
C LEU A 100 -2.17 13.98 -44.47
N GLU A 101 -3.44 13.65 -44.20
CA GLU A 101 -4.36 13.02 -45.17
C GLU A 101 -5.48 13.96 -45.69
N GLN A 102 -5.31 15.28 -45.58
CA GLN A 102 -6.16 16.28 -46.26
C GLN A 102 -5.35 17.13 -47.24
#